data_AF-A0A9D8NC88-F1
#
_entry.id   AF-A0A9D8NC88-F1
#
_cell.length_a   1.000
_cell.length_b   1.000
_cell.length_c   1.000
_cell.angle_alpha   90.00
_cell.angle_beta   90.00
_cell.angle_gamma   90.00
#
_symmetry.space_group_name_H-M   'P 1'
#
loop_
_entity.id
_entity.type
_entity.pdbx_description
1 polymer ?
#
loop_
_entity_poly.entity_id
_entity_poly.type
_entity_poly.pdbx_seq_one_letter_code
_entity_poly.pdbx_strand_id
1 'polypeptide(L)'
;MNKFGFAIKTPRSENMDKVSLERYNMLLDRVPSFKRCFQCGCCSATCSARQYTEFSIRRIHTSFRRGEYEGLDEELKKCMLCGKCTLVCPRGVNLRSLIINMRQILDETK
;
A
#
# COMPACT_ATOMS: atom_id res chain seq x y z
N MET A 1 -22.16 24.88 -18.67
CA MET A 1 -23.16 23.84 -18.34
C MET A 1 -22.53 22.85 -17.37
N ASN A 2 -22.86 22.96 -16.07
CA ASN A 2 -22.30 22.11 -15.03
C ASN A 2 -22.80 20.67 -15.21
N LYS A 3 -21.93 19.75 -15.62
CA LYS A 3 -22.22 18.31 -15.67
C LYS A 3 -22.30 17.77 -14.23
N PHE A 4 -23.48 17.86 -13.64
CA PHE A 4 -23.77 17.28 -12.34
C PHE A 4 -23.86 15.74 -12.49
N GLY A 5 -22.94 15.01 -11.85
CA GLY A 5 -23.13 13.63 -11.39
C GLY A 5 -23.26 12.46 -12.38
N PHE A 6 -23.61 12.65 -13.65
CA PHE A 6 -23.94 11.55 -14.57
C PHE A 6 -22.83 11.11 -15.52
N ALA A 7 -21.58 11.55 -15.31
CA ALA A 7 -20.47 11.06 -16.10
C ALA A 7 -20.18 9.60 -15.73
N ILE A 8 -20.28 8.68 -16.69
CA ILE A 8 -19.85 7.30 -16.54
C ILE A 8 -18.36 7.31 -16.18
N LYS A 9 -18.04 7.06 -14.92
CA LYS A 9 -16.65 6.89 -14.49
C LYS A 9 -16.17 5.52 -14.93
N THR A 10 -14.92 5.44 -15.34
CA THR A 10 -14.27 4.15 -15.54
C THR A 10 -14.25 3.39 -14.21
N PRO A 11 -14.71 2.12 -14.19
CA PRO A 11 -14.62 1.31 -12.99
C PRO A 11 -13.14 1.08 -12.64
N ARG A 12 -12.81 0.98 -11.34
CA ARG A 12 -11.49 0.51 -10.89
C ARG A 12 -11.39 -1.02 -10.97
N SER A 13 -11.92 -1.60 -12.04
CA SER A 13 -11.84 -3.05 -12.30
C SER A 13 -10.47 -3.35 -12.90
N GLU A 14 -9.73 -4.25 -12.27
CA GLU A 14 -8.49 -4.78 -12.84
C GLU A 14 -8.78 -6.06 -13.62
N ASN A 15 -8.05 -6.29 -14.70
CA ASN A 15 -8.09 -7.57 -15.41
C ASN A 15 -7.24 -8.58 -14.63
N MET A 16 -7.89 -9.54 -13.97
CA MET A 16 -7.21 -10.54 -13.14
C MET A 16 -6.26 -11.45 -13.92
N ASP A 17 -6.50 -11.68 -15.21
CA ASP A 17 -5.63 -12.51 -16.05
C ASP A 17 -4.30 -11.82 -16.37
N LYS A 18 -4.26 -10.48 -16.30
CA LYS A 18 -3.06 -9.68 -16.55
C LYS A 18 -2.26 -9.36 -15.29
N VAL A 19 -2.91 -9.38 -14.12
CA VAL A 19 -2.29 -9.00 -12.85
C VAL A 19 -1.42 -10.14 -12.31
N SER A 20 -0.12 -9.87 -12.09
CA SER A 20 0.78 -10.83 -11.45
C SER A 20 0.86 -10.61 -9.93
N LEU A 21 0.57 -11.68 -9.18
CA LEU A 21 0.62 -11.71 -7.72
C LEU A 21 1.95 -12.23 -7.16
N GLU A 22 2.97 -12.42 -8.00
CA GLU A 22 4.28 -12.95 -7.60
C GLU A 22 4.92 -12.11 -6.50
N ARG A 23 5.05 -10.79 -6.71
CA ARG A 23 5.60 -9.85 -5.71
C ARG A 23 4.77 -9.83 -4.43
N TYR A 24 3.44 -9.97 -4.54
CA TYR A 24 2.56 -10.11 -3.39
C TYR A 24 2.86 -11.36 -2.58
N ASN A 25 3.05 -12.51 -3.24
CA ASN A 25 3.40 -13.76 -2.58
C ASN A 25 4.79 -13.69 -1.92
N MET A 26 5.80 -13.13 -2.61
CA MET A 26 7.13 -12.88 -2.02
C MET A 26 7.04 -12.04 -0.74
N LEU A 27 6.20 -10.99 -0.75
CA LEU A 27 6.00 -10.15 0.43
C LEU A 27 5.35 -10.91 1.57
N LEU A 28 4.41 -11.82 1.27
CA LEU A 28 3.75 -12.64 2.27
C LEU A 28 4.69 -13.63 2.95
N ASP A 29 5.65 -14.16 2.20
CA ASP A 29 6.68 -15.06 2.75
C ASP A 29 7.63 -14.29 3.68
N ARG A 30 8.00 -13.06 3.32
CA ARG A 30 8.84 -12.20 4.18
C ARG A 30 8.08 -11.61 5.38
N VAL A 31 6.82 -11.24 5.21
CA VAL A 31 5.99 -10.54 6.20
C VAL A 31 4.59 -11.19 6.28
N PRO A 32 4.45 -12.36 6.94
CA PRO A 32 3.16 -13.06 7.03
C PRO A 32 2.11 -12.26 7.79
N SER A 33 2.55 -11.35 8.67
CA SER A 33 1.66 -10.44 9.40
C SER A 33 0.80 -9.55 8.48
N PHE A 34 1.23 -9.34 7.24
CA PHE A 34 0.51 -8.54 6.23
C PHE A 34 -0.90 -9.09 5.94
N LYS A 35 -1.09 -10.42 5.98
CA LYS A 35 -2.42 -11.05 5.75
C LYS A 35 -3.47 -10.62 6.78
N ARG A 36 -3.04 -10.21 7.98
CA ARG A 36 -3.95 -9.86 9.09
C ARG A 36 -4.58 -8.48 8.95
N CYS A 37 -4.09 -7.65 8.02
CA CYS A 37 -4.61 -6.31 7.80
C CYS A 37 -6.04 -6.35 7.22
N PHE A 38 -6.96 -5.63 7.87
CA PHE A 38 -8.37 -5.48 7.44
C PHE A 38 -8.69 -4.03 7.01
N GLN A 39 -7.68 -3.25 6.67
CA GLN A 39 -7.83 -1.93 6.05
C GLN A 39 -8.47 -0.82 6.90
N CYS A 40 -8.35 -0.88 8.23
CA CYS A 40 -8.90 0.14 9.14
C CYS A 40 -8.34 1.57 8.96
N GLY A 41 -7.10 1.72 8.50
CA GLY A 41 -6.50 3.03 8.22
C GLY A 41 -5.87 3.77 9.38
N CYS A 42 -5.83 3.21 10.59
CA CYS A 42 -5.15 3.81 11.75
C CYS A 42 -3.68 4.18 11.45
N CYS A 43 -3.00 3.33 10.69
CA CYS A 43 -1.61 3.56 10.27
C CYS A 43 -1.44 4.79 9.36
N SER A 44 -2.39 5.07 8.47
CA SER A 44 -2.37 6.26 7.64
C SER A 44 -2.72 7.51 8.46
N ALA A 45 -3.67 7.41 9.39
CA ALA A 45 -4.07 8.54 10.24
C ALA A 45 -2.93 9.01 11.16
N THR A 46 -2.15 8.10 11.73
CA THR A 46 -1.02 8.47 12.60
C THR A 46 0.25 8.90 11.86
N CYS A 47 0.30 8.75 10.54
CA CYS A 47 1.54 8.92 9.80
C CYS A 47 1.92 10.40 9.66
N SER A 48 3.06 10.80 10.23
CA SER A 48 3.54 12.19 10.14
C SER A 48 3.86 12.61 8.70
N ALA A 49 4.27 11.69 7.82
CA ALA A 49 4.54 12.00 6.41
C ALA A 49 3.27 12.43 5.65
N ARG A 50 2.08 12.02 6.11
CA ARG A 50 0.80 12.35 5.48
C ARG A 50 0.43 13.83 5.58
N GLN A 51 1.01 14.56 6.54
CA GLN A 51 0.79 16.00 6.67
C GLN A 51 1.48 16.79 5.55
N TYR A 52 2.58 16.26 5.02
CA TYR A 52 3.42 16.95 4.04
C TYR A 52 3.36 16.30 2.64
N THR A 53 2.74 15.12 2.52
CA THR A 53 2.69 14.34 1.28
C THR A 53 1.38 13.53 1.20
N GLU A 54 1.04 13.05 0.01
CA GLU A 54 -0.10 12.14 -0.21
C GLU A 54 0.12 10.70 0.30
N PHE A 55 1.19 10.46 1.06
CA PHE A 55 1.57 9.15 1.56
C PHE A 55 0.45 8.50 2.39
N SER A 56 0.17 7.24 2.06
CA SER A 56 -0.84 6.46 2.76
C SER A 56 -0.50 4.98 2.72
N ILE A 57 -0.13 4.45 3.88
CA ILE A 57 0.15 3.02 4.06
C ILE A 57 -1.08 2.19 3.65
N ARG A 58 -2.29 2.67 3.97
CA ARG A 58 -3.55 2.05 3.53
C ARG A 58 -3.63 1.96 2.00
N ARG A 59 -3.38 3.06 1.26
CA ARG A 59 -3.44 3.03 -0.21
C ARG A 59 -2.39 2.10 -0.81
N ILE A 60 -1.15 2.20 -0.33
CA ILE A 60 -0.03 1.35 -0.74
C ILE A 60 -0.38 -0.14 -0.53
N HIS A 61 -0.95 -0.49 0.63
CA HIS A 61 -1.39 -1.84 0.92
C HIS A 61 -2.43 -2.34 -0.10
N THR A 62 -3.40 -1.52 -0.50
CA THR A 62 -4.40 -1.88 -1.51
C THR A 62 -3.77 -2.09 -2.88
N SER A 63 -2.93 -1.14 -3.33
CA SER A 63 -2.30 -1.23 -4.65
C SER A 63 -1.35 -2.42 -4.75
N PHE A 64 -0.53 -2.66 -3.73
CA PHE A 64 0.37 -3.82 -3.70
C PHE A 64 -0.39 -5.15 -3.74
N ARG A 65 -1.52 -5.27 -3.03
CA ARG A 65 -2.37 -6.48 -3.08
C ARG A 65 -3.02 -6.68 -4.44
N ARG A 66 -3.32 -5.60 -5.16
CA ARG A 66 -3.93 -5.62 -6.50
C ARG A 66 -2.92 -5.78 -7.62
N GLY A 67 -1.63 -5.89 -7.32
CA GLY A 67 -0.57 -5.93 -8.32
C GLY A 67 -0.36 -4.61 -9.07
N GLU A 68 -0.88 -3.51 -8.54
CA GLU A 68 -0.64 -2.16 -9.05
C GLU A 68 0.68 -1.67 -8.46
N TYR A 69 1.80 -1.86 -9.18
CA TYR A 69 3.13 -1.47 -8.72
C TYR A 69 3.64 -0.15 -9.33
N GLU A 70 2.93 0.38 -10.33
CA GLU A 70 3.32 1.62 -11.01
C GLU A 70 3.31 2.81 -10.04
N GLY A 71 4.45 3.50 -9.93
CA GLY A 71 4.64 4.64 -9.03
C GLY A 71 4.68 4.30 -7.53
N LEU A 72 4.62 3.02 -7.14
CA LEU A 72 4.71 2.64 -5.73
C LEU A 72 6.10 2.88 -5.15
N ASP A 73 7.15 2.80 -5.95
CA ASP A 73 8.52 3.02 -5.51
C ASP A 73 8.72 4.45 -4.99
N GLU A 74 8.24 5.46 -5.73
CA GLU A 74 8.26 6.86 -5.32
C GLU A 74 7.38 7.13 -4.09
N GLU A 75 6.20 6.52 -4.01
CA GLU A 75 5.36 6.61 -2.81
C GLU A 75 6.03 5.98 -1.59
N LEU A 76 6.64 4.80 -1.75
CA LEU A 76 7.32 4.10 -0.66
C LEU A 76 8.51 4.89 -0.14
N LYS A 77 9.27 5.59 -0.99
CA LYS A 77 10.42 6.43 -0.60
C LYS A 77 10.05 7.55 0.39
N LYS A 78 8.81 8.05 0.37
CA LYS A 78 8.31 9.07 1.30
C LYS A 78 8.26 8.61 2.76
N CYS A 79 8.31 7.30 3.01
CA CYS A 79 8.32 6.77 4.38
C CYS A 79 9.67 7.04 5.07
N MET A 80 9.63 7.77 6.20
CA MET A 80 10.80 8.05 7.06
C MET A 80 11.12 6.94 8.07
N LEU A 81 10.47 5.76 7.98
CA LEU A 81 10.70 4.60 8.85
C LEU A 81 10.59 4.85 10.36
N CYS A 82 9.79 5.83 10.79
CA CYS A 82 9.62 6.22 12.20
C CYS A 82 8.89 5.20 13.09
N GLY A 83 8.24 4.18 12.51
CA GLY A 83 7.63 3.07 13.25
C GLY A 83 6.28 3.34 13.95
N LYS A 84 5.81 4.59 14.03
CA LYS A 84 4.54 4.97 14.71
C LYS A 84 3.32 4.15 14.25
N CYS A 85 3.27 3.80 12.96
CA CYS A 85 2.20 3.00 12.39
C CYS A 85 2.07 1.59 13.00
N THR A 86 3.17 1.00 13.47
CA THR A 86 3.16 -0.34 14.09
C THR A 86 2.54 -0.29 15.49
N LEU A 87 2.75 0.80 16.23
CA LEU A 87 2.22 0.99 17.59
C LEU A 87 0.69 1.10 17.62
N VAL A 88 0.09 1.70 16.59
CA VAL A 88 -1.36 1.92 16.52
C VAL A 88 -2.12 0.78 15.83
N CYS A 89 -1.42 -0.25 15.33
CA CYS A 89 -2.07 -1.29 14.54
C CYS A 89 -2.84 -2.27 15.46
N PRO A 90 -4.18 -2.36 15.39
CA PRO A 90 -4.96 -3.25 16.26
C PRO A 90 -4.73 -4.75 15.98
N ARG A 91 -4.09 -5.09 14.85
CA ARG A 91 -3.75 -6.47 14.47
C ARG A 91 -2.28 -6.81 14.66
N GLY A 92 -1.48 -5.85 15.15
CA GLY A 92 -0.03 -6.02 15.31
C GLY A 92 0.69 -6.32 14.00
N VAL A 93 0.26 -5.73 12.88
CA VAL A 93 0.99 -5.86 11.60
C VAL A 93 2.31 -5.09 11.73
N ASN A 94 3.43 -5.73 11.40
CA ASN A 94 4.74 -5.06 11.42
C ASN A 94 4.89 -4.20 10.16
N LEU A 95 4.31 -3.00 10.21
CA LEU A 95 4.24 -2.07 9.08
C LEU A 95 5.61 -1.45 8.74
N ARG A 96 6.53 -1.37 9.71
CA ARG A 96 7.90 -0.91 9.43
C ARG A 96 8.64 -1.93 8.56
N SER A 97 8.61 -3.22 8.96
CA SER A 97 9.18 -4.31 8.16
C SER A 97 8.51 -4.40 6.79
N LEU A 98 7.19 -4.20 6.74
CA LEU A 98 6.43 -4.19 5.49
C LEU A 98 6.99 -3.22 4.45
N ILE A 99 7.20 -1.95 4.83
CA ILE A 99 7.69 -0.92 3.89
C ILE A 99 9.10 -1.25 3.38
N ILE A 100 9.98 -1.76 4.26
CA ILE A 100 11.34 -2.14 3.89
C ILE A 100 11.31 -3.28 2.87
N ASN A 101 10.55 -4.34 3.14
CA ASN A 101 10.43 -5.48 2.25
C ASN A 101 9.77 -5.12 0.92
N MET A 102 8.76 -4.24 0.92
CA MET A 102 8.15 -3.74 -0.31
C MET A 102 9.16 -3.00 -1.19
N ARG A 103 10.03 -2.16 -0.62
CA ARG A 103 11.09 -1.49 -1.38
C ARG A 103 12.06 -2.50 -2.00
N GLN A 104 12.54 -3.45 -1.21
CA GLN A 104 13.45 -4.50 -1.68
C GLN A 104 12.86 -5.32 -2.82
N ILE A 105 11.61 -5.78 -2.69
CA ILE A 105 10.95 -6.58 -3.74
C ILE A 105 10.80 -5.78 -5.04
N LEU A 106 10.49 -4.49 -4.96
CA LEU A 106 10.39 -3.63 -6.15
C LEU A 106 11.76 -3.37 -6.79
N ASP A 107 12.83 -3.28 -6.00
CA ASP A 107 14.19 -3.10 -6.51
C ASP A 107 14.77 -4.39 -7.11
N GLU A 108 14.43 -5.57 -6.56
CA GLU A 108 14.88 -6.88 -7.05
C GLU A 108 14.24 -7.28 -8.39
N THR A 109 13.05 -6.74 -8.69
CA THR A 109 12.23 -7.13 -9.85
C THR A 109 12.12 -6.00 -10.88
N LYS A 110 13.11 -5.11 -10.89
CA LYS A 110 13.25 -3.98 -11.78
C LYS A 110 13.91 -4.34 -13.10
#